data_AF-A0A0Q6TZK5-F1
#
_entry.id   AF-A0A0Q6TZK5-F1
#
_cell.length_a   1.000
_cell.length_b   1.000
_cell.length_c   1.000
_cell.angle_alpha   90.00
_cell.angle_beta   90.00
_cell.angle_gamma   90.00
#
_symmetry.space_group_name_H-M   'P 1'
#
loop_
_entity.id
_entity.type
_entity.pdbx_description
1 polymer ?
#
loop_
_entity_poly.entity_id
_entity_poly.type
_entity_poly.pdbx_seq_one_letter_code
_entity_poly.pdbx_strand_id
1 'polypeptide(L)'
;MSMRRILLIFLLALAMAAPARAGMFSRSCSDPVVFRGATVNALVLPWRVDVGAARLQAAGRQISSLAHLQLLMGMLPLGSIGAVDLVGESGAICDVDEVLTRVSRDGVEGGTLAPGQAVVVIWGRLFEQDGELFVQTYVRFARQGRAGLVPERLSLNWGGAELQAGLPMQALAFAPRRISLADLARIDAACRDALRVHDTPDAASPGAALPSSPRQGLPYWITEQRGDWLRLTPMRQGLPAGWVRARSGDDIPDWSLSRWLPELDYALGLAGWLRLQVRDGLVNQEDRGLAAFATAALARYEAAVPADQAPAAWGLAAALRGHIAWTQGDRREAAAQFAKARERLPGSAAAANLAAVSALDGVPAGPAAAQRLGQRLLGALALAPDDAMLRANLAALYRIYADKPGWSPFAPAELAERQQLLHSAR
;
A
#
# COMPACT_ATOMS: atom_id res chain seq x y z
N MET A 1 -5.37 37.95 30.52
CA MET A 1 -4.80 36.57 30.54
C MET A 1 -3.39 36.65 31.08
N SER A 2 -3.05 35.87 32.12
CA SER A 2 -1.70 35.88 32.71
C SER A 2 -0.65 35.36 31.71
N MET A 3 0.50 36.02 31.64
CA MET A 3 1.64 35.70 30.75
C MET A 3 2.07 34.22 30.85
N ARG A 4 1.86 33.59 32.02
CA ARG A 4 2.07 32.16 32.24
C ARG A 4 1.15 31.25 31.43
N ARG A 5 -0.12 31.63 31.21
CA ARG A 5 -1.07 30.84 30.40
C ARG A 5 -0.75 30.94 28.91
N ILE A 6 -0.27 32.09 28.44
CA ILE A 6 0.17 32.26 27.04
C ILE A 6 1.43 31.44 26.79
N LEU A 7 2.41 31.47 27.72
CA LEU A 7 3.63 30.68 27.61
C LEU A 7 3.35 29.17 27.65
N LEU A 8 2.42 28.71 28.50
CA LEU A 8 2.03 27.29 28.55
C LEU A 8 1.32 26.84 27.28
N ILE A 9 0.42 27.65 26.71
CA ILE A 9 -0.25 27.34 25.44
C ILE A 9 0.76 27.33 24.28
N PHE A 10 1.73 28.25 24.29
CA PHE A 10 2.81 28.30 23.27
C PHE A 10 3.76 27.11 23.39
N LEU A 11 4.13 26.68 24.61
CA LEU A 11 4.95 25.49 24.86
C LEU A 11 4.21 24.18 24.55
N LEU A 12 2.90 24.10 24.83
CA LEU A 12 2.07 22.94 24.46
C LEU A 12 1.88 22.87 22.93
N ALA A 13 1.75 24.02 22.25
CA ALA A 13 1.66 24.09 20.80
C ALA A 13 2.99 23.76 20.11
N LEU A 14 4.15 24.12 20.70
CA LEU A 14 5.46 23.75 20.18
C LEU A 14 5.80 22.26 20.40
N ALA A 15 5.22 21.61 21.41
CA ALA A 15 5.50 20.21 21.74
C ALA A 15 4.68 19.19 20.92
N MET A 16 3.66 19.63 20.15
CA MET A 16 2.68 18.72 19.53
C MET A 16 2.84 18.49 18.02
N ALA A 17 3.89 18.99 17.35
CA ALA A 17 4.06 18.74 15.92
C ALA A 17 5.54 18.66 15.51
N ALA A 18 6.22 17.58 15.89
CA ALA A 18 7.39 17.16 15.12
C ALA A 18 6.86 16.41 13.88
N PRO A 19 6.96 16.97 12.65
CA PRO A 19 6.62 16.22 11.46
C PRO A 19 7.62 15.07 11.33
N ALA A 20 7.21 13.87 11.74
CA ALA A 20 8.01 12.67 11.55
C ALA A 20 7.97 12.28 10.06
N ARG A 21 8.86 12.88 9.28
CA ARG A 21 9.24 12.40 7.95
C ARG A 21 10.61 11.77 8.11
N ALA A 22 10.73 10.48 7.84
CA ALA A 22 12.00 9.80 8.03
C ALA A 22 12.23 8.78 6.91
N GLY A 23 13.39 8.85 6.28
CA GLY A 23 13.88 7.84 5.36
C GLY A 23 15.10 7.16 5.97
N MET A 24 15.31 5.89 5.69
CA MET A 24 16.54 5.18 6.04
C MET A 24 16.93 4.33 4.85
N PHE A 25 18.13 4.53 4.32
CA PHE A 25 18.47 4.00 3.00
C PHE A 25 19.26 2.68 3.03
N SER A 26 19.29 1.93 4.13
CA SER A 26 19.65 0.50 4.14
C SER A 26 19.55 -0.11 5.54
N ARG A 27 18.87 -1.26 5.67
CA ARG A 27 18.89 -2.15 6.84
C ARG A 27 18.97 -3.61 6.38
N SER A 28 19.55 -4.49 7.19
CA SER A 28 19.54 -5.92 6.86
C SER A 28 18.11 -6.46 6.89
N CYS A 29 17.78 -7.39 5.99
CA CYS A 29 16.53 -8.15 6.08
C CYS A 29 16.44 -8.99 7.37
N SER A 30 17.57 -9.27 8.03
CA SER A 30 17.62 -9.93 9.34
C SER A 30 17.17 -9.02 10.50
N ASP A 31 17.31 -7.71 10.34
CA ASP A 31 16.95 -6.66 11.31
C ASP A 31 16.16 -5.54 10.61
N PRO A 32 14.95 -5.82 10.10
CA PRO A 32 14.14 -4.82 9.44
C PRO A 32 13.60 -3.83 10.49
N VAL A 33 13.53 -2.56 10.11
CA VAL A 33 13.08 -1.49 11.00
C VAL A 33 11.90 -0.75 10.41
N VAL A 34 11.08 -0.15 11.26
CA VAL A 34 9.99 0.74 10.87
C VAL A 34 10.05 2.03 11.66
N PHE A 35 9.52 3.10 11.10
CA PHE A 35 9.44 4.37 11.79
C PHE A 35 8.20 4.40 12.66
N ARG A 36 8.38 4.34 13.99
CA ARG A 36 7.28 4.38 14.96
C ARG A 36 6.40 5.63 14.85
N GLY A 37 6.94 6.74 14.33
CA GLY A 37 6.18 7.97 14.09
C GLY A 37 5.46 8.00 12.74
N ALA A 38 5.70 7.04 11.85
CA ALA A 38 5.10 7.01 10.53
C ALA A 38 3.77 6.23 10.54
N THR A 39 2.74 6.83 9.97
CA THR A 39 1.45 6.20 9.73
C THR A 39 1.54 5.11 8.67
N VAL A 40 2.35 5.32 7.63
CA VAL A 40 2.60 4.34 6.57
C VAL A 40 4.11 4.12 6.44
N ASN A 41 4.54 2.86 6.55
CA ASN A 41 5.93 2.45 6.34
C ASN A 41 6.06 1.72 5.00
N ALA A 42 6.92 2.19 4.11
CA ALA A 42 7.32 1.49 2.90
C ALA A 42 8.61 0.71 3.16
N LEU A 43 8.60 -0.60 2.88
CA LEU A 43 9.76 -1.46 2.92
C LEU A 43 10.10 -1.86 1.48
N VAL A 44 11.29 -1.54 1.03
CA VAL A 44 11.79 -1.93 -0.29
C VAL A 44 12.77 -3.06 -0.10
N LEU A 45 12.43 -4.25 -0.58
CA LEU A 45 13.32 -5.41 -0.49
C LEU A 45 14.12 -5.56 -1.79
N PRO A 46 15.24 -6.30 -1.76
CA PRO A 46 16.09 -6.45 -2.92
C PRO A 46 15.33 -7.09 -4.08
N TRP A 47 15.50 -6.53 -5.27
CA TRP A 47 15.18 -7.21 -6.51
C TRP A 47 16.17 -8.37 -6.70
N ARG A 48 15.66 -9.58 -6.57
CA ARG A 48 16.45 -10.81 -6.61
C ARG A 48 16.87 -11.14 -8.02
N VAL A 49 17.97 -11.87 -8.18
CA VAL A 49 18.39 -12.41 -9.47
C VAL A 49 18.37 -13.93 -9.34
N ASP A 50 17.53 -14.61 -10.13
CA ASP A 50 17.28 -16.05 -9.96
C ASP A 50 18.56 -16.87 -10.25
N VAL A 51 19.29 -16.53 -11.31
CA VAL A 51 20.63 -17.05 -11.67
C VAL A 51 21.31 -15.97 -12.52
N GLY A 52 22.59 -15.64 -12.30
CA GLY A 52 23.20 -14.61 -13.14
C GLY A 52 24.62 -14.14 -12.79
N ALA A 53 25.27 -13.56 -13.80
CA ALA A 53 26.56 -12.90 -13.66
C ALA A 53 26.51 -11.76 -12.63
N ALA A 54 27.65 -11.42 -12.02
CA ALA A 54 27.79 -10.33 -11.05
C ALA A 54 27.18 -8.99 -11.51
N ARG A 55 27.11 -8.77 -12.83
CA ARG A 55 26.46 -7.63 -13.47
C ARG A 55 24.95 -7.55 -13.18
N LEU A 56 24.23 -8.67 -13.23
CA LEU A 56 22.78 -8.69 -12.94
C LEU A 56 22.51 -8.45 -11.46
N GLN A 57 23.35 -8.98 -10.57
CA GLN A 57 23.23 -8.69 -9.14
C GLN A 57 23.46 -7.20 -8.84
N ALA A 58 24.39 -6.55 -9.55
CA ALA A 58 24.57 -5.10 -9.46
C ALA A 58 23.33 -4.35 -9.95
N ALA A 59 22.73 -4.78 -11.07
CA ALA A 59 21.48 -4.23 -11.59
C ALA A 59 20.31 -4.38 -10.61
N GLY A 60 20.13 -5.55 -9.98
CA GLY A 60 19.07 -5.77 -8.99
C GLY A 60 19.20 -4.85 -7.78
N ARG A 61 20.40 -4.70 -7.22
CA ARG A 61 20.67 -3.73 -6.14
C ARG A 61 20.34 -2.30 -6.58
N GLN A 62 20.77 -1.94 -7.79
CA GLN A 62 20.54 -0.61 -8.33
C GLN A 62 19.05 -0.30 -8.48
N ILE A 63 18.26 -1.22 -9.05
CA ILE A 63 16.79 -1.07 -9.17
C ILE A 63 16.16 -0.90 -7.78
N SER A 64 16.61 -1.68 -6.80
CA SER A 64 16.07 -1.62 -5.43
C SER A 64 16.26 -0.23 -4.81
N SER A 65 17.49 0.30 -4.85
CA SER A 65 17.78 1.63 -4.29
C SER A 65 17.08 2.76 -5.06
N LEU A 66 16.92 2.62 -6.38
CA LEU A 66 16.16 3.58 -7.19
C LEU A 66 14.67 3.55 -6.86
N ALA A 67 14.09 2.35 -6.68
CA ALA A 67 12.71 2.17 -6.26
C ALA A 67 12.47 2.75 -4.86
N HIS A 68 13.38 2.51 -3.90
CA HIS A 68 13.33 3.12 -2.57
C HIS A 68 13.34 4.64 -2.63
N LEU A 69 14.28 5.22 -3.36
CA LEU A 69 14.33 6.67 -3.53
C LEU A 69 13.02 7.18 -4.12
N GLN A 70 12.57 6.64 -5.26
CA GLN A 70 11.37 7.12 -5.91
C GLN A 70 10.12 6.98 -5.04
N LEU A 71 9.97 5.89 -4.30
CA LEU A 71 8.86 5.72 -3.35
C LEU A 71 8.95 6.71 -2.20
N LEU A 72 10.13 6.87 -1.61
CA LEU A 72 10.35 7.87 -0.57
C LEU A 72 9.94 9.25 -1.08
N MET A 73 10.43 9.67 -2.26
CA MET A 73 10.11 10.97 -2.83
C MET A 73 8.62 11.13 -3.13
N GLY A 74 8.00 10.12 -3.75
CA GLY A 74 6.59 10.15 -4.12
C GLY A 74 5.65 10.12 -2.92
N MET A 75 6.06 9.54 -1.78
CA MET A 75 5.24 9.44 -0.58
C MET A 75 5.33 10.68 0.33
N LEU A 76 6.26 11.60 0.12
CA LEU A 76 6.42 12.79 0.98
C LEU A 76 5.18 13.67 1.10
N PRO A 77 4.41 13.92 0.01
CA PRO A 77 3.17 14.68 0.09
C PRO A 77 2.14 14.06 1.04
N LEU A 78 2.21 12.75 1.30
CA LEU A 78 1.28 12.04 2.19
C LEU A 78 1.42 12.46 3.65
N GLY A 79 2.63 12.89 4.06
CA GLY A 79 2.97 13.16 5.46
C GLY A 79 2.91 11.91 6.35
N SER A 80 3.63 11.92 7.47
CA SER A 80 3.69 10.78 8.41
C SER A 80 4.06 9.46 7.70
N ILE A 81 5.17 9.50 6.96
CA ILE A 81 5.66 8.38 6.17
C ILE A 81 7.08 7.99 6.57
N GLY A 82 7.32 6.69 6.49
CA GLY A 82 8.62 6.06 6.68
C GLY A 82 8.96 5.24 5.45
N ALA A 83 10.19 5.30 4.94
CA ALA A 83 10.64 4.39 3.88
C ALA A 83 12.00 3.79 4.21
N VAL A 84 12.10 2.47 4.14
CA VAL A 84 13.32 1.71 4.45
C VAL A 84 13.71 0.86 3.26
N ASP A 85 14.95 1.00 2.79
CA ASP A 85 15.58 0.05 1.87
C ASP A 85 16.14 -1.11 2.69
N LEU A 86 15.79 -2.35 2.34
CA LEU A 86 16.27 -3.56 2.96
C LEU A 86 17.27 -4.25 2.04
N VAL A 87 18.38 -4.70 2.61
CA VAL A 87 19.44 -5.42 1.89
C VAL A 87 19.52 -6.86 2.38
N GLY A 88 19.63 -7.78 1.43
CA GLY A 88 19.88 -9.18 1.74
C GLY A 88 21.34 -9.40 2.14
N GLU A 89 21.57 -10.24 3.14
CA GLU A 89 22.91 -10.70 3.49
C GLU A 89 23.44 -11.65 2.40
N SER A 90 24.77 -11.77 2.28
CA SER A 90 25.40 -12.63 1.28
C SER A 90 24.91 -14.08 1.43
N GLY A 91 24.23 -14.59 0.40
CA GLY A 91 23.69 -15.96 0.37
C GLY A 91 22.35 -16.13 1.09
N ALA A 92 21.82 -15.09 1.74
CA ALA A 92 20.52 -15.12 2.38
C ALA A 92 19.41 -14.58 1.45
N ILE A 93 18.22 -15.17 1.57
CA ILE A 93 17.04 -14.70 0.88
C ILE A 93 16.32 -13.70 1.77
N CYS A 94 16.03 -12.52 1.25
CA CYS A 94 15.13 -11.58 1.93
C CYS A 94 13.68 -12.05 1.74
N ASP A 95 13.20 -12.88 2.68
CA ASP A 95 11.83 -13.38 2.64
C ASP A 95 10.83 -12.33 3.13
N VAL A 96 9.78 -12.09 2.34
CA VAL A 96 8.79 -11.04 2.62
C VAL A 96 7.94 -11.36 3.85
N ASP A 97 7.61 -12.63 4.07
CA ASP A 97 6.80 -13.06 5.22
C ASP A 97 7.62 -12.97 6.51
N GLU A 98 8.90 -13.33 6.47
CA GLU A 98 9.83 -13.17 7.59
C GLU A 98 10.01 -11.68 7.97
N VAL A 99 10.24 -10.81 6.97
CA VAL A 99 10.35 -9.36 7.19
C VAL A 99 9.06 -8.80 7.80
N LEU A 100 7.90 -9.15 7.23
CA LEU A 100 6.59 -8.70 7.73
C LEU A 100 6.30 -9.21 9.14
N THR A 101 6.70 -10.44 9.47
CA THR A 101 6.55 -11.01 10.81
C THR A 101 7.40 -10.24 11.83
N ARG A 102 8.67 -9.97 11.50
CA ARG A 102 9.58 -9.19 12.37
C ARG A 102 9.07 -7.79 12.65
N VAL A 103 8.66 -7.04 11.62
CA VAL A 103 8.18 -5.67 11.83
C VAL A 103 6.78 -5.60 12.49
N SER A 104 6.02 -6.70 12.49
CA SER A 104 4.68 -6.74 13.08
C SER A 104 4.60 -7.32 14.49
N ARG A 105 5.50 -8.25 14.87
CA ARG A 105 5.42 -8.98 16.14
C ARG A 105 6.73 -8.99 16.91
N ASP A 106 7.84 -9.29 16.24
CA ASP A 106 9.09 -9.68 16.91
C ASP A 106 10.10 -8.53 17.03
N GLY A 107 9.65 -7.28 16.92
CA GLY A 107 10.54 -6.15 16.59
C GLY A 107 11.75 -6.06 17.50
N VAL A 108 12.91 -6.09 16.84
CA VAL A 108 14.24 -5.82 17.41
C VAL A 108 14.41 -4.31 17.67
N GLU A 109 15.61 -3.87 18.08
CA GLU A 109 15.96 -2.48 18.43
C GLU A 109 15.41 -1.40 17.46
N GLY A 110 15.13 -1.74 16.19
CA GLY A 110 14.53 -0.89 15.17
C GLY A 110 13.02 -0.60 15.27
N GLY A 111 12.28 -1.28 16.17
CA GLY A 111 10.87 -1.02 16.46
C GLY A 111 9.86 -1.90 15.69
N THR A 112 8.68 -2.04 16.28
CA THR A 112 7.50 -2.71 15.70
C THR A 112 6.50 -1.69 15.15
N LEU A 113 5.71 -2.10 14.17
CA LEU A 113 4.50 -1.37 13.78
C LEU A 113 3.58 -1.27 14.99
N ALA A 114 3.10 -0.06 15.26
CA ALA A 114 2.05 0.18 16.24
C ALA A 114 0.66 -0.16 15.66
N PRO A 115 -0.32 -0.57 16.48
CA PRO A 115 -1.68 -0.77 16.02
C PRO A 115 -2.21 0.44 15.23
N GLY A 116 -2.80 0.18 14.07
CA GLY A 116 -3.29 1.21 13.16
C GLY A 116 -2.28 1.65 12.09
N GLN A 117 -0.97 1.45 12.30
CA GLN A 117 0.02 1.72 11.26
C GLN A 117 -0.09 0.75 10.09
N ALA A 118 0.26 1.22 8.90
CA ALA A 118 0.26 0.42 7.69
C ALA A 118 1.67 0.17 7.18
N VAL A 119 1.82 -0.92 6.44
CA VAL A 119 3.04 -1.26 5.73
C VAL A 119 2.74 -1.55 4.26
N VAL A 120 3.59 -1.02 3.38
CA VAL A 120 3.67 -1.39 1.96
C VAL A 120 5.03 -1.99 1.75
N VAL A 121 5.09 -3.20 1.21
CA VAL A 121 6.32 -3.89 0.87
C VAL A 121 6.40 -4.05 -0.63
N ILE A 122 7.48 -3.60 -1.24
CA ILE A 122 7.75 -3.78 -2.66
C ILE A 122 9.05 -4.55 -2.83
N TRP A 123 9.07 -5.45 -3.82
CA TRP A 123 10.25 -6.20 -4.18
C TRP A 123 10.14 -6.66 -5.62
N GLY A 124 11.14 -7.39 -6.10
CA GLY A 124 11.05 -7.96 -7.43
C GLY A 124 12.05 -9.05 -7.70
N ARG A 125 12.06 -9.46 -8.95
CA ARG A 125 13.08 -10.33 -9.51
C ARG A 125 13.52 -9.84 -10.87
N LEU A 126 14.78 -10.09 -11.21
CA LEU A 126 15.35 -9.95 -12.53
C LEU A 126 15.68 -11.33 -13.05
N PHE A 127 15.32 -11.58 -14.30
CA PHE A 127 15.62 -12.83 -14.99
C PHE A 127 15.84 -12.56 -16.47
N GLU A 128 16.65 -13.40 -17.10
CA GLU A 128 16.82 -13.39 -18.55
C GLU A 128 15.91 -14.43 -19.18
N GLN A 129 15.23 -14.03 -20.26
CA GLN A 129 14.42 -14.93 -21.08
C GLN A 129 14.67 -14.56 -22.54
N ASP A 130 15.00 -15.54 -23.38
CA ASP A 130 15.26 -15.35 -24.82
C ASP A 130 16.33 -14.28 -25.13
N GLY A 131 17.33 -14.15 -24.25
CA GLY A 131 18.41 -13.16 -24.37
C GLY A 131 18.03 -11.73 -23.96
N GLU A 132 16.79 -11.53 -23.50
CA GLU A 132 16.30 -10.26 -23.00
C GLU A 132 16.19 -10.26 -21.48
N LEU A 133 16.47 -9.12 -20.87
CA LEU A 133 16.37 -8.94 -19.42
C LEU A 133 14.97 -8.45 -19.05
N PHE A 134 14.35 -9.15 -18.09
CA PHE A 134 13.05 -8.82 -17.55
C PHE A 134 13.14 -8.47 -16.06
N VAL A 135 12.31 -7.51 -15.66
CA VAL A 135 12.04 -7.16 -14.27
C VAL A 135 10.59 -7.48 -13.96
N GLN A 136 10.37 -8.21 -12.88
CA GLN A 136 9.03 -8.45 -12.35
C GLN A 136 8.95 -7.88 -10.94
N THR A 137 7.97 -7.01 -10.73
CA THR A 137 7.74 -6.35 -9.46
C THR A 137 6.58 -7.04 -8.73
N TYR A 138 6.64 -7.03 -7.41
CA TYR A 138 5.59 -7.49 -6.52
C TYR A 138 5.34 -6.42 -5.47
N VAL A 139 4.11 -6.32 -5.02
CA VAL A 139 3.74 -5.48 -3.88
C VAL A 139 2.87 -6.27 -2.91
N ARG A 140 3.06 -6.04 -1.63
CA ARG A 140 2.19 -6.51 -0.55
C ARG A 140 1.92 -5.38 0.41
N PHE A 141 0.75 -5.36 1.00
CA PHE A 141 0.42 -4.34 1.98
C PHE A 141 -0.49 -4.89 3.07
N ALA A 142 -0.40 -4.32 4.25
CA ALA A 142 -1.20 -4.72 5.38
C ALA A 142 -1.30 -3.59 6.42
N ARG A 143 -2.23 -3.76 7.35
CA ARG A 143 -2.35 -2.91 8.53
C ARG A 143 -1.99 -3.70 9.78
N GLN A 144 -1.30 -3.05 10.70
CA GLN A 144 -1.04 -3.62 12.00
C GLN A 144 -2.31 -3.56 12.86
N GLY A 145 -2.83 -4.74 13.23
CA GLY A 145 -3.85 -4.90 14.25
C GLY A 145 -3.23 -5.12 15.63
N ARG A 146 -4.06 -5.50 16.61
CA ARG A 146 -3.58 -5.79 17.99
C ARG A 146 -2.74 -7.07 18.09
N ALA A 147 -2.98 -8.05 17.22
CA ALA A 147 -2.34 -9.38 17.24
C ALA A 147 -1.41 -9.63 16.03
N GLY A 148 -1.00 -8.56 15.34
CA GLY A 148 -0.22 -8.62 14.11
C GLY A 148 -0.98 -8.07 12.91
N LEU A 149 -0.48 -8.36 11.71
CA LEU A 149 -1.04 -7.85 10.47
C LEU A 149 -2.46 -8.38 10.21
N VAL A 150 -3.36 -7.48 9.86
CA VAL A 150 -4.76 -7.79 9.55
C VAL A 150 -5.13 -7.33 8.14
N PRO A 151 -6.05 -8.04 7.47
CA PRO A 151 -6.58 -7.59 6.21
C PRO A 151 -7.48 -6.37 6.38
N GLU A 152 -7.54 -5.55 5.34
CA GLU A 152 -8.40 -4.38 5.29
C GLU A 152 -9.84 -4.81 5.04
N ARG A 153 -10.78 -4.26 5.83
CA ARG A 153 -12.18 -4.67 5.85
C ARG A 153 -13.11 -3.48 5.79
N LEU A 154 -14.25 -3.70 5.17
CA LEU A 154 -15.43 -2.86 5.17
C LEU A 154 -16.52 -3.59 5.98
N SER A 155 -17.16 -2.87 6.89
CA SER A 155 -18.35 -3.35 7.61
C SER A 155 -19.58 -2.55 7.19
N LEU A 156 -20.71 -3.24 7.06
CA LEU A 156 -22.01 -2.64 6.81
C LEU A 156 -23.05 -3.26 7.75
N ASN A 157 -23.77 -2.43 8.49
CA ASN A 157 -24.94 -2.86 9.25
C ASN A 157 -26.16 -2.86 8.34
N TRP A 158 -26.72 -4.04 8.07
CA TRP A 158 -27.89 -4.19 7.21
C TRP A 158 -28.86 -5.23 7.78
N GLY A 159 -30.15 -4.89 7.83
CA GLY A 159 -31.20 -5.81 8.29
C GLY A 159 -31.11 -6.25 9.76
N GLY A 160 -30.30 -5.58 10.57
CA GLY A 160 -30.02 -5.95 11.97
C GLY A 160 -28.76 -6.81 12.15
N ALA A 161 -27.99 -7.07 11.09
CA ALA A 161 -26.73 -7.79 11.17
C ALA A 161 -25.57 -6.97 10.61
N GLU A 162 -24.37 -7.21 11.15
CA GLU A 162 -23.12 -6.70 10.57
C GLU A 162 -22.65 -7.66 9.46
N LEU A 163 -22.44 -7.12 8.26
CA LEU A 163 -21.84 -7.82 7.12
C LEU A 163 -20.44 -7.25 6.89
N GLN A 164 -19.48 -8.13 6.58
CA GLN A 164 -18.08 -7.75 6.37
C GLN A 164 -17.59 -8.11 4.97
N ALA A 165 -16.77 -7.26 4.37
CA ALA A 165 -16.10 -7.53 3.11
C ALA A 165 -14.64 -7.07 3.17
N GLY A 166 -13.73 -7.81 2.52
CA GLY A 166 -12.33 -7.43 2.40
C GLY A 166 -11.96 -6.99 0.99
N LEU A 167 -10.76 -6.45 0.83
CA LEU A 167 -10.17 -6.27 -0.50
C LEU A 167 -10.01 -7.62 -1.22
N PRO A 168 -10.05 -7.64 -2.56
CA PRO A 168 -9.93 -8.87 -3.32
C PRO A 168 -8.56 -9.56 -3.17
N MET A 169 -7.52 -8.78 -2.87
CA MET A 169 -6.16 -9.25 -2.60
C MET A 169 -5.39 -8.16 -1.84
N GLN A 170 -4.31 -8.58 -1.16
CA GLN A 170 -3.36 -7.68 -0.48
C GLN A 170 -1.91 -7.90 -0.90
N ALA A 171 -1.70 -8.82 -1.84
CA ALA A 171 -0.45 -9.04 -2.53
C ALA A 171 -0.75 -9.10 -4.03
N LEU A 172 0.13 -8.51 -4.83
CA LEU A 172 -0.02 -8.41 -6.27
C LEU A 172 1.33 -8.69 -6.92
N ALA A 173 1.31 -9.62 -7.89
CA ALA A 173 2.40 -9.82 -8.82
C ALA A 173 2.08 -9.07 -10.10
N PHE A 174 2.96 -8.18 -10.52
CA PHE A 174 2.80 -7.48 -11.78
C PHE A 174 3.36 -8.31 -12.94
N ALA A 175 2.93 -7.99 -14.16
CA ALA A 175 3.48 -8.62 -15.35
C ALA A 175 4.98 -8.28 -15.49
N PRO A 176 5.83 -9.22 -15.92
CA PRO A 176 7.23 -8.92 -16.20
C PRO A 176 7.38 -7.86 -17.30
N ARG A 177 8.34 -6.97 -17.13
CA ARG A 177 8.66 -5.90 -18.07
C ARG A 177 10.07 -6.06 -18.60
N ARG A 178 10.22 -5.90 -19.90
CA ARG A 178 11.53 -5.90 -20.53
C ARG A 178 12.28 -4.61 -20.16
N ILE A 179 13.54 -4.74 -19.78
CA ILE A 179 14.42 -3.62 -19.49
C ILE A 179 15.83 -3.90 -19.99
N SER A 180 16.43 -2.97 -20.73
CA SER A 180 17.82 -3.15 -21.15
C SER A 180 18.80 -2.70 -20.07
N LEU A 181 20.01 -3.27 -20.07
CA LEU A 181 21.09 -2.82 -19.20
C LEU A 181 21.53 -1.38 -19.51
N ALA A 182 21.33 -0.92 -20.76
CA ALA A 182 21.60 0.47 -21.15
C ALA A 182 20.55 1.43 -20.55
N ASP A 183 19.28 1.03 -20.48
CA ASP A 183 18.23 1.81 -19.83
C ASP A 183 18.50 1.90 -18.33
N LEU A 184 18.89 0.79 -17.69
CA LEU A 184 19.29 0.79 -16.28
C LEU A 184 20.45 1.75 -15.98
N ALA A 185 21.48 1.77 -16.84
CA ALA A 185 22.60 2.69 -16.68
C ALA A 185 22.16 4.16 -16.84
N ARG A 186 21.23 4.44 -17.76
CA ARG A 186 20.69 5.79 -17.99
C ARG A 186 19.86 6.28 -16.80
N ILE A 187 19.02 5.41 -16.24
CA ILE A 187 18.22 5.69 -15.04
C ILE A 187 19.17 5.96 -13.85
N ASP A 188 20.24 5.18 -13.71
CA ASP A 188 21.26 5.39 -12.66
C ASP A 188 21.84 6.81 -12.72
N ALA A 189 22.33 7.19 -13.90
CA ALA A 189 23.01 8.46 -14.11
C ALA A 189 22.08 9.63 -13.78
N ALA A 190 20.83 9.55 -14.23
CA ALA A 190 19.83 10.57 -13.94
C ALA A 190 19.44 10.64 -12.46
N CYS A 191 19.31 9.50 -11.77
CA CYS A 191 19.04 9.49 -10.34
C CYS A 191 20.21 10.03 -9.52
N ARG A 192 21.45 9.71 -9.88
CA ARG A 192 22.64 10.28 -9.21
C ARG A 192 22.69 11.80 -9.38
N ASP A 193 22.31 12.30 -10.55
CA ASP A 193 22.23 13.74 -10.79
C ASP A 193 21.11 14.40 -9.96
N ALA A 194 19.96 13.73 -9.83
CA ALA A 194 18.86 14.18 -8.96
C ALA A 194 19.21 14.12 -7.46
N LEU A 195 20.13 13.25 -7.06
CA LEU A 195 20.64 13.08 -5.69
C LEU A 195 21.83 14.00 -5.37
N ARG A 196 21.84 15.21 -5.93
CA ARG A 196 22.76 16.27 -5.51
C ARG A 196 22.18 17.02 -4.30
N VAL A 197 23.00 17.15 -3.26
CA VAL A 197 22.68 17.93 -2.06
C VAL A 197 23.18 19.35 -2.28
N HIS A 198 22.25 20.28 -2.32
CA HIS A 198 22.46 21.70 -2.50
C HIS A 198 22.46 22.45 -1.16
N ASP A 199 23.16 23.57 -1.07
CA ASP A 199 23.17 24.36 0.18
C ASP A 199 21.81 25.04 0.45
N THR A 200 21.09 25.36 -0.62
CA THR A 200 19.76 26.00 -0.60
C THR A 200 18.78 25.24 -1.51
N PRO A 201 17.45 25.40 -1.32
CA PRO A 201 16.44 24.77 -2.16
C PRO A 201 16.33 25.46 -3.53
N ASP A 202 17.43 25.49 -4.26
CA ASP A 202 17.60 26.10 -5.58
C ASP A 202 18.55 25.23 -6.42
N ALA A 203 18.14 24.91 -7.65
CA ALA A 203 18.92 24.06 -8.56
C ALA A 203 20.21 24.74 -9.05
N ALA A 204 20.27 26.07 -9.02
CA ALA A 204 21.47 26.83 -9.34
C ALA A 204 22.49 26.86 -8.19
N SER A 205 22.09 26.45 -6.98
CA SER A 205 22.97 26.40 -5.82
C SER A 205 24.06 25.32 -5.99
N PRO A 206 25.30 25.55 -5.54
CA PRO A 206 26.33 24.52 -5.54
C PRO A 206 25.82 23.24 -4.89
N GLY A 207 26.09 22.10 -5.52
CA GLY A 207 25.64 20.80 -5.05
C GLY A 207 26.76 19.79 -4.99
N ALA A 208 26.79 19.01 -3.90
CA ALA A 208 27.63 17.83 -3.76
C ALA A 208 26.82 16.56 -4.08
N ALA A 209 27.40 15.63 -4.83
CA ALA A 209 26.74 14.35 -5.05
C ALA A 209 26.63 13.58 -3.74
N LEU A 210 25.47 12.98 -3.46
CA LEU A 210 25.37 11.99 -2.40
C LEU A 210 26.31 10.81 -2.73
N PRO A 211 27.08 10.31 -1.75
CA PRO A 211 27.94 9.16 -1.97
C PRO A 211 27.08 7.93 -2.30
N SER A 212 27.05 7.55 -3.58
CA SER A 212 26.29 6.40 -4.07
C SER A 212 27.16 5.15 -4.02
N SER A 213 27.25 4.52 -2.85
CA SER A 213 27.83 3.19 -2.74
C SER A 213 26.73 2.14 -2.68
N PRO A 214 26.71 1.14 -3.59
CA PRO A 214 25.75 0.04 -3.53
C PRO A 214 25.92 -0.87 -2.29
N ARG A 215 26.93 -0.60 -1.44
CA ARG A 215 27.19 -1.31 -0.19
C ARG A 215 26.98 -0.45 1.07
N GLN A 216 26.75 0.85 0.91
CA GLN A 216 26.49 1.73 2.04
C GLN A 216 25.11 2.33 1.85
N GLY A 217 24.21 2.05 2.78
CA GLY A 217 23.00 2.85 2.89
C GLY A 217 23.36 4.33 2.99
N LEU A 218 22.44 5.19 2.55
CA LEU A 218 22.50 6.64 2.74
C LEU A 218 21.81 7.01 4.07
N PRO A 219 22.47 7.02 5.23
CA PRO A 219 21.77 7.26 6.49
C PRO A 219 21.44 8.75 6.62
N TYR A 220 20.28 9.20 6.13
CA TYR A 220 19.81 10.58 6.22
C TYR A 220 18.42 10.66 6.82
N TRP A 221 18.23 11.59 7.74
CA TRP A 221 16.93 12.08 8.15
C TRP A 221 16.41 13.12 7.16
N ILE A 222 15.09 13.14 6.93
CA ILE A 222 14.42 14.23 6.23
C ILE A 222 13.90 15.19 7.30
N THR A 223 14.53 16.35 7.44
CA THR A 223 14.21 17.27 8.55
C THR A 223 13.28 18.40 8.14
N GLU A 224 13.19 18.72 6.85
CA GLU A 224 12.39 19.83 6.34
C GLU A 224 11.92 19.55 4.91
N GLN A 225 10.76 20.10 4.52
CA GLN A 225 10.27 20.10 3.15
C GLN A 225 9.79 21.49 2.75
N ARG A 226 10.17 21.96 1.56
CA ARG A 226 9.70 23.22 0.94
C ARG A 226 9.35 22.99 -0.52
N GLY A 227 8.06 22.84 -0.82
CA GLY A 227 7.60 22.39 -2.13
C GLY A 227 8.25 21.05 -2.48
N ASP A 228 9.00 21.04 -3.58
CA ASP A 228 9.74 19.89 -4.09
C ASP A 228 11.13 19.74 -3.45
N TRP A 229 11.49 20.51 -2.43
CA TRP A 229 12.82 20.43 -1.83
C TRP A 229 12.77 19.77 -0.46
N LEU A 230 13.75 18.91 -0.20
CA LEU A 230 13.90 18.18 1.05
C LEU A 230 15.23 18.46 1.68
N ARG A 231 15.21 18.78 2.96
CA ARG A 231 16.43 18.93 3.73
C ARG A 231 16.86 17.59 4.30
N LEU A 232 17.97 17.08 3.78
CA LEU A 232 18.66 15.91 4.29
C LEU A 232 19.62 16.31 5.41
N THR A 233 19.51 15.60 6.53
CA THR A 233 20.46 15.67 7.64
C THR A 233 21.09 14.30 7.83
N PRO A 234 22.42 14.16 7.73
CA PRO A 234 23.05 12.86 7.86
C PRO A 234 22.91 12.31 9.29
N MET A 235 22.68 11.02 9.43
CA MET A 235 22.63 10.32 10.72
C MET A 235 24.04 9.96 11.23
N ARG A 236 25.08 10.13 10.40
CA ARG A 236 26.49 9.89 10.72
C ARG A 236 27.35 11.05 10.24
N GLN A 237 28.42 11.37 10.96
CA GLN A 237 29.35 12.45 10.57
C GLN A 237 30.07 12.12 9.25
N GLY A 238 30.43 13.15 8.48
CA GLY A 238 31.20 13.03 7.23
C GLY A 238 30.36 12.90 5.94
N LEU A 239 29.03 12.96 6.05
CA LEU A 239 28.10 12.93 4.92
C LEU A 239 27.55 14.35 4.62
N PRO A 240 27.31 14.72 3.34
CA PRO A 240 26.81 16.05 2.98
C PRO A 240 25.38 16.29 3.49
N ALA A 241 25.15 17.39 4.20
CA ALA A 241 23.83 17.85 4.63
C ALA A 241 23.35 18.98 3.72
N GLY A 242 22.04 19.10 3.49
CA GLY A 242 21.49 20.18 2.66
C GLY A 242 20.19 19.79 1.97
N TRP A 243 19.87 20.43 0.86
CA TRP A 243 18.62 20.32 0.14
C TRP A 243 18.74 19.44 -1.10
N VAL A 244 17.86 18.45 -1.24
CA VAL A 244 17.70 17.67 -2.47
C VAL A 244 16.34 17.95 -3.09
N ARG A 245 16.24 17.92 -4.41
CA ARG A 245 14.97 18.14 -5.10
C ARG A 245 14.22 16.81 -5.26
N ALA A 246 13.09 16.70 -4.57
CA ALA A 246 11.99 15.78 -4.82
C ALA A 246 11.35 16.04 -6.18
N ARG A 247 11.92 15.45 -7.23
CA ARG A 247 11.24 15.42 -8.52
C ARG A 247 10.16 14.35 -8.47
N SER A 248 8.90 14.78 -8.50
CA SER A 248 7.75 13.92 -8.73
C SER A 248 7.19 14.17 -10.13
N GLY A 249 7.13 13.12 -10.95
CA GLY A 249 6.12 13.02 -12.01
C GLY A 249 6.44 13.64 -13.36
N ASP A 250 6.41 14.96 -13.53
CA ASP A 250 5.88 15.47 -14.81
C ASP A 250 6.83 16.31 -15.67
N ASP A 251 7.95 16.83 -15.14
CA ASP A 251 8.75 17.82 -15.88
C ASP A 251 9.85 17.24 -16.79
N ILE A 252 10.26 15.97 -16.62
CA ILE A 252 11.18 15.30 -17.57
C ILE A 252 10.85 13.79 -17.67
N PRO A 253 10.10 13.36 -18.70
CA PRO A 253 9.63 11.98 -18.87
C PRO A 253 10.72 10.92 -19.12
N ASP A 254 11.95 11.32 -19.47
CA ASP A 254 12.93 10.40 -20.04
C ASP A 254 13.70 9.55 -19.03
N TRP A 255 13.67 9.90 -17.74
CA TRP A 255 14.48 9.21 -16.73
C TRP A 255 13.73 8.75 -15.47
N SER A 256 12.44 9.06 -15.32
CA SER A 256 11.67 8.53 -14.18
C SER A 256 11.62 7.01 -14.25
N LEU A 257 12.04 6.32 -13.17
CA LEU A 257 11.94 4.87 -13.09
C LEU A 257 10.47 4.41 -13.20
N SER A 258 9.47 5.27 -12.91
CA SER A 258 8.05 4.93 -13.15
C SER A 258 7.67 4.73 -14.61
N ARG A 259 8.44 5.28 -15.57
CA ARG A 259 8.23 4.96 -16.99
C ARG A 259 8.50 3.48 -17.27
N TRP A 260 9.51 2.93 -16.60
CA TRP A 260 9.96 1.55 -16.76
C TRP A 260 9.29 0.60 -15.75
N LEU A 261 8.95 1.11 -14.58
CA LEU A 261 8.28 0.44 -13.47
C LEU A 261 7.07 1.26 -12.98
N PRO A 262 5.97 1.33 -13.76
CA PRO A 262 4.75 2.03 -13.33
C PRO A 262 4.15 1.42 -12.06
N GLU A 263 4.57 0.22 -11.68
CA GLU A 263 4.25 -0.42 -10.40
C GLU A 263 4.64 0.46 -9.19
N LEU A 264 5.61 1.37 -9.35
CA LEU A 264 5.93 2.37 -8.33
C LEU A 264 4.78 3.38 -8.14
N ASP A 265 4.16 3.85 -9.22
CA ASP A 265 2.96 4.70 -9.12
C ASP A 265 1.79 3.94 -8.48
N TYR A 266 1.67 2.65 -8.77
CA TYR A 266 0.68 1.80 -8.10
C TYR A 266 0.93 1.72 -6.58
N ALA A 267 2.20 1.50 -6.17
CA ALA A 267 2.60 1.47 -4.78
C ALA A 267 2.40 2.83 -4.07
N LEU A 268 2.60 3.95 -4.77
CA LEU A 268 2.24 5.29 -4.26
C LEU A 268 0.72 5.42 -4.05
N GLY A 269 -0.09 4.91 -5.00
CA GLY A 269 -1.54 4.86 -4.88
C GLY A 269 -1.99 4.06 -3.65
N LEU A 270 -1.38 2.90 -3.42
CA LEU A 270 -1.59 2.08 -2.23
C LEU A 270 -1.21 2.82 -0.95
N ALA A 271 -0.04 3.46 -0.91
CA ALA A 271 0.43 4.21 0.25
C ALA A 271 -0.51 5.38 0.60
N GLY A 272 -0.98 6.12 -0.41
CA GLY A 272 -1.95 7.20 -0.24
C GLY A 272 -3.29 6.70 0.28
N TRP A 273 -3.78 5.57 -0.26
CA TRP A 273 -4.99 4.92 0.23
C TRP A 273 -4.85 4.45 1.68
N LEU A 274 -3.74 3.80 2.04
CA LEU A 274 -3.49 3.35 3.42
C LEU A 274 -3.41 4.50 4.40
N ARG A 275 -2.82 5.63 3.98
CA ARG A 275 -2.76 6.87 4.75
C ARG A 275 -4.14 7.46 5.00
N LEU A 276 -5.01 7.45 3.98
CA LEU A 276 -6.39 7.92 4.07
C LEU A 276 -7.23 7.11 5.08
N GLN A 277 -6.95 5.81 5.24
CA GLN A 277 -7.68 4.98 6.20
C GLN A 277 -7.29 5.29 7.67
N VAL A 278 -6.19 5.99 7.92
CA VAL A 278 -5.82 6.46 9.27
C VAL A 278 -6.38 7.85 9.48
N ARG A 279 -7.61 7.89 10.01
CA ARG A 279 -8.39 9.11 10.22
C ARG A 279 -7.97 9.96 11.42
N ASP A 280 -7.03 9.49 12.23
CA ASP A 280 -6.61 10.22 13.43
C ASP A 280 -6.02 11.60 13.05
N GLY A 281 -6.74 12.66 13.44
CA GLY A 281 -6.29 14.04 13.31
C GLY A 281 -6.37 14.67 11.92
N LEU A 282 -6.95 14.01 10.91
CA LEU A 282 -7.13 14.60 9.57
C LEU A 282 -8.36 15.51 9.50
N VAL A 283 -8.21 16.67 8.85
CA VAL A 283 -9.32 17.56 8.51
C VAL A 283 -9.90 17.18 7.14
N ASN A 284 -11.20 17.38 6.90
CA ASN A 284 -11.91 17.05 5.65
C ASN A 284 -11.23 17.51 4.33
N GLN A 285 -10.37 18.53 4.37
CA GLN A 285 -9.60 18.99 3.20
C GLN A 285 -8.40 18.08 2.90
N GLU A 286 -7.71 17.61 3.94
CA GLU A 286 -6.56 16.70 3.83
C GLU A 286 -7.02 15.32 3.34
N ASP A 287 -8.16 14.83 3.82
CA ASP A 287 -8.80 13.60 3.32
C ASP A 287 -9.04 13.64 1.82
N ARG A 288 -9.55 14.77 1.31
CA ARG A 288 -9.79 14.97 -0.13
C ARG A 288 -8.48 15.02 -0.91
N GLY A 289 -7.45 15.68 -0.37
CA GLY A 289 -6.11 15.71 -0.96
C GLY A 289 -5.47 14.32 -1.08
N LEU A 290 -5.52 13.53 -0.01
CA LEU A 290 -5.00 12.15 0.02
C LEU A 290 -5.76 11.23 -0.93
N ALA A 291 -7.09 11.33 -0.97
CA ALA A 291 -7.92 10.58 -1.90
C ALA A 291 -7.61 10.93 -3.37
N ALA A 292 -7.45 12.22 -3.68
CA ALA A 292 -7.06 12.67 -5.01
C ALA A 292 -5.65 12.18 -5.38
N PHE A 293 -4.69 12.26 -4.46
CA PHE A 293 -3.34 11.73 -4.66
C PHE A 293 -3.37 10.23 -4.98
N ALA A 294 -4.05 9.43 -4.16
CA ALA A 294 -4.12 7.98 -4.33
C ALA A 294 -4.76 7.62 -5.69
N THR A 295 -5.85 8.30 -6.04
CA THR A 295 -6.56 8.09 -7.31
C THR A 295 -5.71 8.47 -8.51
N ALA A 296 -5.00 9.60 -8.45
CA ALA A 296 -4.11 10.07 -9.51
C ALA A 296 -2.91 9.14 -9.71
N ALA A 297 -2.32 8.62 -8.63
CA ALA A 297 -1.23 7.66 -8.71
C ALA A 297 -1.67 6.33 -9.35
N LEU A 298 -2.83 5.79 -8.97
CA LEU A 298 -3.41 4.63 -9.64
C LEU A 298 -3.72 4.91 -11.13
N ALA A 299 -4.20 6.11 -11.46
CA ALA A 299 -4.47 6.49 -12.84
C ALA A 299 -3.19 6.57 -13.70
N ARG A 300 -2.06 7.03 -13.15
CA ARG A 300 -0.76 7.01 -13.86
C ARG A 300 -0.31 5.58 -14.19
N TYR A 301 -0.49 4.63 -13.27
CA TYR A 301 -0.25 3.22 -13.56
C TYR A 301 -1.14 2.73 -14.70
N GLU A 302 -2.45 3.00 -14.64
CA GLU A 302 -3.41 2.54 -15.65
C GLU A 302 -3.19 3.17 -17.03
N ALA A 303 -2.68 4.41 -17.09
CA ALA A 303 -2.25 5.03 -18.33
C ALA A 303 -1.03 4.34 -18.95
N ALA A 304 -0.16 3.74 -18.13
CA ALA A 304 1.05 3.04 -18.55
C ALA A 304 0.85 1.53 -18.77
N VAL A 305 -0.23 0.93 -18.23
CA VAL A 305 -0.48 -0.53 -18.26
C VAL A 305 -1.91 -0.84 -18.69
N PRO A 306 -2.10 -1.40 -19.90
CA PRO A 306 -3.41 -1.83 -20.38
C PRO A 306 -4.10 -2.86 -19.46
N ALA A 307 -5.42 -2.79 -19.38
CA ALA A 307 -6.23 -3.60 -18.46
C ALA A 307 -6.17 -5.11 -18.74
N ASP A 308 -5.99 -5.49 -20.00
CA ASP A 308 -5.83 -6.88 -20.46
C ASP A 308 -4.50 -7.51 -20.01
N GLN A 309 -3.45 -6.69 -19.83
CA GLN A 309 -2.14 -7.16 -19.38
C GLN A 309 -2.04 -7.30 -17.85
N ALA A 310 -2.89 -6.60 -17.10
CA ALA A 310 -2.85 -6.60 -15.64
C ALA A 310 -4.26 -6.57 -14.99
N PRO A 311 -5.13 -7.56 -15.27
CA PRO A 311 -6.51 -7.57 -14.77
C PRO A 311 -6.58 -7.56 -13.24
N ALA A 312 -5.62 -8.20 -12.56
CA ALA A 312 -5.53 -8.20 -11.11
C ALA A 312 -5.21 -6.81 -10.52
N ALA A 313 -4.28 -6.08 -11.13
CA ALA A 313 -3.94 -4.72 -10.72
C ALA A 313 -5.12 -3.77 -10.93
N TRP A 314 -5.78 -3.85 -12.09
CA TRP A 314 -6.98 -3.05 -12.38
C TRP A 314 -8.15 -3.39 -11.47
N GLY A 315 -8.38 -4.67 -11.17
CA GLY A 315 -9.42 -5.10 -10.24
C GLY A 315 -9.18 -4.61 -8.82
N LEU A 316 -7.94 -4.69 -8.33
CA LEU A 316 -7.59 -4.13 -7.03
C LEU A 316 -7.66 -2.59 -7.03
N ALA A 317 -7.20 -1.89 -8.08
CA ALA A 317 -7.31 -0.44 -8.19
C ALA A 317 -8.77 0.04 -8.14
N ALA A 318 -9.69 -0.66 -8.82
CA ALA A 318 -11.12 -0.40 -8.72
C ALA A 318 -11.63 -0.62 -7.28
N ALA A 319 -11.23 -1.69 -6.59
CA ALA A 319 -11.60 -1.90 -5.20
C ALA A 319 -11.06 -0.79 -4.27
N LEU A 320 -9.82 -0.34 -4.46
CA LEU A 320 -9.24 0.76 -3.69
C LEU A 320 -10.01 2.06 -3.90
N ARG A 321 -10.36 2.41 -5.15
CA ARG A 321 -11.22 3.57 -5.45
C ARG A 321 -12.60 3.43 -4.83
N GLY A 322 -13.17 2.23 -4.82
CA GLY A 322 -14.42 1.94 -4.12
C GLY A 322 -14.32 2.23 -2.62
N HIS A 323 -13.22 1.83 -1.97
CA HIS A 323 -12.95 2.19 -0.58
C HIS A 323 -12.75 3.70 -0.38
N ILE A 324 -12.07 4.39 -1.30
CA ILE A 324 -11.93 5.86 -1.22
C ILE A 324 -13.30 6.53 -1.25
N ALA A 325 -14.13 6.19 -2.23
CA ALA A 325 -15.48 6.71 -2.36
C ALA A 325 -16.34 6.37 -1.12
N TRP A 326 -16.21 5.15 -0.61
CA TRP A 326 -16.87 4.72 0.63
C TRP A 326 -16.46 5.58 1.83
N THR A 327 -15.16 5.84 2.01
CA THR A 327 -14.65 6.69 3.09
C THR A 327 -15.13 8.14 2.93
N GLN A 328 -15.33 8.62 1.70
CA GLN A 328 -15.85 9.96 1.42
C GLN A 328 -17.38 10.06 1.55
N GLY A 329 -18.08 8.95 1.78
CA GLY A 329 -19.54 8.91 1.86
C GLY A 329 -20.25 8.81 0.49
N ASP A 330 -19.52 8.71 -0.61
CA ASP A 330 -20.09 8.44 -1.93
C ASP A 330 -20.32 6.95 -2.13
N ARG A 331 -21.43 6.48 -1.56
CA ARG A 331 -21.81 5.06 -1.52
C ARG A 331 -22.17 4.50 -2.90
N ARG A 332 -22.75 5.33 -3.76
CA ARG A 332 -23.11 4.94 -5.12
C ARG A 332 -21.85 4.70 -5.96
N GLU A 333 -20.91 5.63 -5.93
CA GLU A 333 -19.64 5.46 -6.62
C GLU A 333 -18.84 4.28 -6.05
N ALA A 334 -18.84 4.12 -4.72
CA ALA A 334 -18.22 2.97 -4.08
C ALA A 334 -18.75 1.64 -4.63
N ALA A 335 -20.08 1.46 -4.64
CA ALA A 335 -20.72 0.26 -5.17
C ALA A 335 -20.41 0.04 -6.67
N ALA A 336 -20.35 1.10 -7.47
CA ALA A 336 -19.97 1.01 -8.88
C ALA A 336 -18.53 0.53 -9.07
N GLN A 337 -17.59 1.05 -8.28
CA GLN A 337 -16.19 0.65 -8.33
C GLN A 337 -15.97 -0.78 -7.82
N PHE A 338 -16.69 -1.22 -6.78
CA PHE A 338 -16.65 -2.61 -6.33
C PHE A 338 -17.25 -3.57 -7.37
N ALA A 339 -18.30 -3.16 -8.09
CA ALA A 339 -18.82 -3.93 -9.22
C ALA A 339 -17.78 -4.07 -10.35
N LYS A 340 -17.09 -2.98 -10.71
CA LYS A 340 -15.97 -3.02 -11.67
C LYS A 340 -14.84 -3.95 -11.20
N ALA A 341 -14.50 -3.93 -9.92
CA ALA A 341 -13.49 -4.84 -9.36
C ALA A 341 -13.88 -6.30 -9.56
N ARG A 342 -15.15 -6.65 -9.31
CA ARG A 342 -15.70 -8.01 -9.56
C ARG A 342 -15.67 -8.38 -11.04
N GLU A 343 -16.00 -7.46 -11.94
CA GLU A 343 -15.94 -7.70 -13.39
C GLU A 343 -14.51 -8.00 -13.87
N ARG A 344 -13.50 -7.34 -13.30
CA ARG A 344 -12.08 -7.58 -13.60
C ARG A 344 -11.54 -8.84 -12.95
N LEU A 345 -12.17 -9.31 -11.87
CA LEU A 345 -11.76 -10.45 -11.05
C LEU A 345 -12.89 -11.47 -10.90
N PRO A 346 -13.39 -12.08 -11.99
CA PRO A 346 -14.56 -12.95 -11.93
C PRO A 346 -14.35 -14.21 -11.08
N GLY A 347 -13.09 -14.67 -10.93
CA GLY A 347 -12.73 -15.80 -10.06
C GLY A 347 -12.45 -15.43 -8.60
N SER A 348 -12.58 -14.16 -8.20
CA SER A 348 -12.30 -13.73 -6.82
C SER A 348 -13.56 -13.75 -5.96
N ALA A 349 -13.63 -14.70 -5.02
CA ALA A 349 -14.67 -14.78 -4.00
C ALA A 349 -14.76 -13.49 -3.16
N ALA A 350 -13.61 -12.90 -2.81
CA ALA A 350 -13.53 -11.65 -2.06
C ALA A 350 -14.08 -10.44 -2.86
N ALA A 351 -13.79 -10.33 -4.16
CA ALA A 351 -14.39 -9.30 -5.01
C ALA A 351 -15.91 -9.47 -5.13
N ALA A 352 -16.39 -10.71 -5.26
CA ALA A 352 -17.81 -11.02 -5.30
C ALA A 352 -18.51 -10.66 -3.98
N ASN A 353 -17.90 -10.98 -2.83
CA ASN A 353 -18.38 -10.60 -1.50
C ASN A 353 -18.45 -9.07 -1.35
N LEU A 354 -17.38 -8.37 -1.71
CA LEU A 354 -17.28 -6.91 -1.62
C LEU A 354 -18.38 -6.22 -2.42
N ALA A 355 -18.58 -6.61 -3.68
CA ALA A 355 -19.66 -6.08 -4.51
C ALA A 355 -21.05 -6.45 -4.00
N ALA A 356 -21.22 -7.62 -3.38
CA ALA A 356 -22.50 -8.05 -2.82
C ALA A 356 -22.89 -7.25 -1.59
N VAL A 357 -21.97 -7.07 -0.64
CA VAL A 357 -22.18 -6.31 0.61
C VAL A 357 -22.37 -4.83 0.30
N SER A 358 -21.52 -4.21 -0.52
CA SER A 358 -21.61 -2.78 -0.80
C SER A 358 -22.90 -2.39 -1.54
N ALA A 359 -23.48 -3.29 -2.33
CA ALA A 359 -24.71 -3.04 -3.06
C ALA A 359 -25.97 -2.96 -2.17
N LEU A 360 -25.84 -3.24 -0.87
CA LEU A 360 -26.92 -3.12 0.11
C LEU A 360 -26.98 -1.74 0.75
N ASP A 361 -25.94 -0.91 0.61
CA ASP A 361 -25.94 0.42 1.19
C ASP A 361 -27.05 1.28 0.57
N GLY A 362 -27.82 1.96 1.42
CA GLY A 362 -29.00 2.72 1.02
C GLY A 362 -30.21 1.86 0.55
N VAL A 363 -30.07 0.53 0.49
CA VAL A 363 -31.17 -0.38 0.11
C VAL A 363 -31.96 -0.78 1.35
N PRO A 364 -33.27 -0.46 1.43
CA PRO A 364 -34.10 -0.87 2.56
C PRO A 364 -34.06 -2.38 2.76
N ALA A 365 -33.95 -2.80 4.02
CA ALA A 365 -33.95 -4.21 4.35
C ALA A 365 -35.32 -4.83 4.04
N GLY A 366 -35.32 -5.93 3.27
CA GLY A 366 -36.54 -6.57 2.81
C GLY A 366 -36.27 -7.90 2.12
N PRO A 367 -37.33 -8.69 1.83
CA PRO A 367 -37.21 -10.06 1.34
C PRO A 367 -36.44 -10.14 0.02
N ALA A 368 -36.75 -9.28 -0.95
CA ALA A 368 -36.10 -9.30 -2.26
C ALA A 368 -34.60 -8.96 -2.19
N ALA A 369 -34.21 -8.01 -1.32
CA ALA A 369 -32.80 -7.67 -1.12
C ALA A 369 -32.05 -8.78 -0.38
N ALA A 370 -32.68 -9.39 0.63
CA ALA A 370 -32.12 -10.51 1.38
C ALA A 370 -31.88 -11.74 0.48
N GLN A 371 -32.83 -12.07 -0.40
CA GLN A 371 -32.69 -13.18 -1.35
C GLN A 371 -31.58 -12.94 -2.37
N ARG A 372 -31.50 -11.73 -2.95
CA ARG A 372 -30.40 -11.36 -3.86
C ARG A 372 -29.04 -11.43 -3.16
N LEU A 373 -28.95 -10.99 -1.91
CA LEU A 373 -27.73 -11.13 -1.11
C LEU A 373 -27.37 -12.61 -0.93
N GLY A 374 -28.33 -13.45 -0.53
CA GLY A 374 -28.11 -14.88 -0.33
C GLY A 374 -27.57 -15.57 -1.58
N GLN A 375 -28.16 -15.30 -2.75
CA GLN A 375 -27.67 -15.82 -4.03
C GLN A 375 -26.24 -15.39 -4.34
N ARG A 376 -25.91 -14.10 -4.12
CA ARG A 376 -24.57 -13.58 -4.37
C ARG A 376 -23.53 -14.16 -3.42
N LEU A 377 -23.86 -14.28 -2.12
CA LEU A 377 -22.96 -14.85 -1.12
C LEU A 377 -22.72 -16.34 -1.36
N LEU A 378 -23.76 -17.10 -1.75
CA LEU A 378 -23.60 -18.51 -2.13
C LEU A 378 -22.73 -18.67 -3.38
N GLY A 379 -22.92 -17.82 -4.40
CA GLY A 379 -22.06 -17.81 -5.58
C GLY A 379 -20.60 -17.48 -5.25
N ALA A 380 -20.36 -16.53 -4.34
CA ALA A 380 -19.01 -16.22 -3.86
C ALA A 380 -18.41 -17.37 -3.03
N LEU A 381 -19.20 -18.03 -2.17
CA LEU A 381 -18.75 -19.19 -1.39
C LEU A 381 -18.38 -20.37 -2.29
N ALA A 382 -19.07 -20.55 -3.42
CA ALA A 382 -18.71 -21.59 -4.40
C ALA A 382 -17.31 -21.38 -5.01
N LEU A 383 -16.82 -20.13 -5.08
CA LEU A 383 -15.46 -19.81 -5.53
C LEU A 383 -14.40 -20.04 -4.44
N ALA A 384 -14.78 -19.89 -3.17
CA ALA A 384 -13.90 -20.11 -2.01
C ALA A 384 -14.68 -20.75 -0.85
N PRO A 385 -14.86 -22.08 -0.85
CA PRO A 385 -15.69 -22.76 0.12
C PRO A 385 -15.24 -22.54 1.57
N ASP A 386 -13.95 -22.34 1.82
CA ASP A 386 -13.36 -22.21 3.15
C ASP A 386 -13.20 -20.75 3.61
N ASP A 387 -13.72 -19.78 2.86
CA ASP A 387 -13.64 -18.37 3.24
C ASP A 387 -14.50 -18.08 4.48
N ALA A 388 -13.81 -17.80 5.59
CA ALA A 388 -14.44 -17.55 6.89
C ALA A 388 -15.34 -16.30 6.91
N MET A 389 -15.02 -15.28 6.10
CA MET A 389 -15.79 -14.04 6.05
C MET A 389 -17.11 -14.24 5.31
N LEU A 390 -17.09 -14.96 4.18
CA LEU A 390 -18.28 -15.35 3.44
C LEU A 390 -19.20 -16.23 4.27
N ARG A 391 -18.65 -17.22 4.98
CA ARG A 391 -19.41 -18.06 5.90
C ARG A 391 -20.03 -17.26 7.04
N ALA A 392 -19.30 -16.29 7.60
CA ALA A 392 -19.82 -15.40 8.63
C ALA A 392 -20.99 -14.53 8.11
N ASN A 393 -20.87 -13.97 6.90
CA ASN A 393 -21.94 -13.20 6.27
C ASN A 393 -23.18 -14.07 5.97
N LEU A 394 -22.99 -15.30 5.49
CA LEU A 394 -24.10 -16.23 5.26
C LEU A 394 -24.78 -16.62 6.56
N ALA A 395 -24.01 -16.91 7.61
CA ALA A 395 -24.56 -17.19 8.94
C ALA A 395 -25.36 -15.99 9.48
N ALA A 396 -24.87 -14.77 9.27
CA ALA A 396 -25.58 -13.54 9.62
C ALA A 396 -26.91 -13.39 8.85
N LEU A 397 -26.91 -13.65 7.54
CA LEU A 397 -28.12 -13.65 6.72
C LEU A 397 -29.11 -14.74 7.14
N TYR A 398 -28.64 -15.93 7.48
CA TYR A 398 -29.50 -17.01 7.94
C TYR A 398 -30.14 -16.73 9.30
N ARG A 399 -29.49 -15.95 10.18
CA ARG A 399 -30.14 -15.42 11.39
C ARG A 399 -31.27 -14.46 11.03
N ILE A 400 -31.04 -13.54 10.07
CA ILE A 400 -32.11 -12.65 9.58
C ILE A 400 -33.30 -13.46 9.03
N TYR A 401 -33.05 -14.55 8.30
CA TYR A 401 -34.10 -15.45 7.81
C TYR A 401 -34.86 -16.15 8.93
N ALA A 402 -34.19 -16.56 10.01
CA ALA A 402 -34.83 -17.17 11.16
C ALA A 402 -35.71 -16.15 11.91
N ASP A 403 -35.22 -14.93 12.10
CA ASP A 403 -35.96 -13.85 12.78
C ASP A 403 -37.13 -13.31 11.93
N LYS A 404 -37.01 -13.41 10.59
CA LYS A 404 -38.00 -12.92 9.62
C LYS A 404 -38.29 -14.02 8.59
N PRO A 405 -39.10 -15.05 8.94
CA PRO A 405 -39.32 -16.21 8.07
C PRO A 405 -39.82 -15.87 6.67
N GLY A 406 -40.66 -14.83 6.52
CA GLY A 406 -41.14 -14.36 5.21
C GLY A 406 -40.06 -13.78 4.28
N TRP A 407 -38.82 -13.64 4.74
CA TRP A 407 -37.68 -13.22 3.93
C TRP A 407 -36.87 -14.41 3.41
N SER A 408 -36.98 -15.56 4.08
CA SER A 408 -36.28 -16.79 3.72
C SER A 408 -36.84 -17.36 2.42
N PRO A 409 -36.00 -17.71 1.43
CA PRO A 409 -36.42 -18.55 0.31
C PRO A 409 -36.49 -20.04 0.68
N PHE A 410 -36.04 -20.42 1.88
CA PHE A 410 -35.92 -21.81 2.34
C PHE A 410 -37.01 -22.15 3.35
N ALA A 411 -37.46 -23.41 3.32
CA ALA A 411 -38.32 -23.94 4.37
C ALA A 411 -37.58 -23.96 5.73
N PRO A 412 -38.28 -23.89 6.88
CA PRO A 412 -37.63 -23.84 8.20
C PRO A 412 -36.66 -25.00 8.46
N ALA A 413 -36.99 -26.23 8.04
CA ALA A 413 -36.14 -27.39 8.19
C ALA A 413 -34.84 -27.27 7.37
N GLU A 414 -34.94 -26.82 6.11
CA GLU A 414 -33.78 -26.60 5.24
C GLU A 414 -32.88 -25.47 5.78
N LEU A 415 -33.47 -24.40 6.32
CA LEU A 415 -32.70 -23.31 6.93
C LEU A 415 -31.88 -23.81 8.14
N ALA A 416 -32.48 -24.65 9.00
CA ALA A 416 -31.79 -25.24 10.14
C ALA A 416 -30.61 -26.14 9.70
N GLU A 417 -30.81 -26.97 8.68
CA GLU A 417 -29.75 -27.81 8.11
C GLU A 417 -28.59 -26.95 7.56
N ARG A 418 -28.91 -25.92 6.77
CA ARG A 418 -27.91 -24.99 6.21
C ARG A 418 -27.12 -24.26 7.30
N GLN A 419 -27.79 -23.85 8.37
CA GLN A 419 -27.11 -23.27 9.54
C GLN A 419 -26.16 -24.27 10.18
N GLN A 420 -26.57 -25.53 10.36
CA GLN A 420 -25.72 -26.58 10.94
C GLN A 420 -24.47 -26.85 10.08
N LEU A 421 -24.62 -26.92 8.75
CA LEU A 421 -23.50 -27.10 7.81
C LEU A 421 -22.45 -25.97 7.91
N LEU A 422 -22.88 -24.73 8.10
CA LEU A 422 -21.94 -23.61 8.28
C LEU A 422 -21.17 -23.67 9.62
N HIS A 423 -21.73 -24.32 10.64
CA HIS A 423 -21.09 -24.48 11.95
C HIS A 423 -20.15 -25.69 12.00
N SER A 424 -20.50 -26.79 11.34
CA SER A 424 -19.72 -28.04 11.36
C SER A 424 -18.45 -27.99 10.53
N ALA A 425 -18.35 -27.04 9.60
CA ALA A 425 -17.18 -26.89 8.74
C ALA A 425 -16.13 -25.90 9.31
N ARG A 426 -16.17 -25.63 10.62
CA ARG A 426 -15.11 -24.94 11.39
C ARG A 426 -14.16 -25.97 11.98
#